data_AF-A0A9E2Y144-F1
#
_entry.id   AF-A0A9E2Y144-F1
#
_cell.length_a   1.000
_cell.length_b   1.000
_cell.length_c   1.000
_cell.angle_alpha   90.00
_cell.angle_beta   90.00
_cell.angle_gamma   90.00
#
_symmetry.space_group_name_H-M   'P 1'
#
loop_
_entity.id
_entity.type
_entity.pdbx_description
1 polymer ?
#
loop_
_entity_poly.entity_id
_entity_poly.type
_entity_poly.pdbx_seq_one_letter_code
_entity_poly.pdbx_strand_id
1 'polypeptide(L)'
;MTEPVQALKYSSAKEKRELANRMMRQRVAHAPREPLFGSTAGEVAAVPESHYRLDLHPAYLNLLERMAELEPPEIGGVPYFRFHQGLVRDTTRIGEREYISYSNYNYLGLSGHPALKAAVAAALDRYGTSVSASRIVGGERPIHVELEGALAELLDTEACLAFVSGHGTNVTTIAHLFGPKDLILHDKLVHNSIQMGALLSGARRIAFRHNDW
;
A
#
# COMPACT_ATOMS: atom_id res chain seq x y z
N MET A 1 49.52 -28.45 2.73
CA MET A 1 48.28 -28.51 1.92
C MET A 1 48.55 -27.93 0.53
N THR A 2 49.39 -28.58 -0.27
CA THR A 2 49.98 -27.95 -1.48
C THR A 2 50.08 -28.88 -2.68
N GLU A 3 49.33 -29.99 -2.71
CA GLU A 3 49.38 -30.95 -3.84
C GLU A 3 48.12 -31.09 -4.73
N PRO A 4 46.87 -30.73 -4.35
CA PRO A 4 45.73 -31.01 -5.25
C PRO A 4 45.53 -29.97 -6.37
N VAL A 5 46.17 -28.80 -6.30
CA VAL A 5 45.83 -27.68 -7.20
C VAL A 5 46.63 -27.69 -8.52
N GLN A 6 47.79 -28.37 -8.58
CA GLN A 6 48.60 -28.45 -9.79
C GLN A 6 48.11 -29.49 -10.82
N ALA A 7 47.29 -30.48 -10.43
CA ALA A 7 46.75 -31.51 -11.33
C ALA A 7 45.55 -31.04 -12.21
N LEU A 8 45.05 -29.82 -12.02
CA LEU A 8 43.81 -29.32 -12.64
C LEU A 8 43.98 -28.55 -13.95
N LYS A 9 45.22 -28.26 -14.36
CA LYS A 9 45.49 -27.53 -15.61
C LYS A 9 45.33 -28.39 -16.87
N TYR A 10 45.35 -29.72 -16.78
CA TYR A 10 45.30 -30.62 -17.94
C TYR A 10 44.20 -31.70 -17.91
N SER A 11 43.23 -31.59 -16.99
CA SER A 11 42.11 -32.55 -16.87
C SER A 11 40.91 -32.18 -17.77
N SER A 12 40.25 -33.21 -18.31
CA SER A 12 39.08 -33.08 -19.18
C SER A 12 37.85 -32.53 -18.43
N ALA A 13 36.89 -31.96 -19.17
CA ALA A 13 35.67 -31.39 -18.59
C ALA A 13 34.84 -32.43 -17.79
N LYS A 14 34.92 -33.71 -18.17
CA LYS A 14 34.24 -34.81 -17.47
C LYS A 14 34.86 -35.07 -16.09
N GLU A 15 36.19 -35.09 -16.00
CA GLU A 15 36.91 -35.32 -14.74
C GLU A 15 36.71 -34.16 -13.75
N LYS A 16 36.70 -32.91 -14.25
CA LYS A 16 36.37 -31.73 -13.44
C LYS A 16 34.96 -31.80 -12.87
N ARG A 17 34.00 -32.28 -13.67
CA ARG A 17 32.59 -32.42 -13.25
C ARG A 17 32.39 -33.57 -12.26
N GLU A 18 33.11 -34.69 -12.42
CA GLU A 18 33.08 -35.79 -11.47
C GLU A 18 33.73 -35.42 -10.13
N LEU A 19 34.84 -34.67 -10.15
CA LEU A 19 35.46 -34.17 -8.93
C LEU A 19 34.55 -33.16 -8.21
N ALA A 20 33.95 -32.22 -8.94
CA ALA A 20 32.98 -31.27 -8.38
C ALA A 20 31.77 -31.98 -7.76
N ASN A 21 31.24 -33.01 -8.42
CA ASN A 21 30.16 -33.84 -7.88
C ASN A 21 30.59 -34.61 -6.63
N ARG A 22 31.83 -35.11 -6.56
CA ARG A 22 32.38 -35.77 -5.37
C ARG A 22 32.53 -34.79 -4.20
N MET A 23 33.06 -33.59 -4.46
CA MET A 23 33.22 -32.54 -3.47
C MET A 23 31.86 -32.03 -2.97
N MET A 24 30.85 -31.90 -3.84
CA MET A 24 29.48 -31.60 -3.44
C MET A 24 28.90 -32.71 -2.56
N ARG A 25 29.06 -33.99 -2.94
CA ARG A 25 28.58 -35.12 -2.13
C ARG A 25 29.26 -35.19 -0.76
N GLN A 26 30.56 -34.92 -0.68
CA GLN A 26 31.29 -34.84 0.59
C GLN A 26 30.85 -33.64 1.44
N ARG A 27 30.63 -32.47 0.83
CA ARG A 27 30.08 -31.30 1.53
C ARG A 27 28.66 -31.54 2.06
N VAL A 28 27.81 -32.24 1.31
CA VAL A 28 26.45 -32.58 1.76
C VAL A 28 26.47 -33.65 2.85
N ALA A 29 27.44 -34.57 2.83
CA ALA A 29 27.60 -35.61 3.87
C ALA A 29 28.19 -35.08 5.19
N HIS A 30 28.94 -33.98 5.16
CA HIS A 30 29.57 -33.36 6.34
C HIS A 30 28.99 -31.98 6.72
N ALA A 31 27.96 -31.51 6.02
CA ALA A 31 27.21 -30.34 6.47
C ALA A 31 26.46 -30.72 7.75
N PRO A 32 26.68 -30.02 8.89
CA PRO A 32 25.85 -30.23 10.05
C PRO A 32 24.40 -29.96 9.63
N ARG A 33 23.56 -31.00 9.72
CA ARG A 33 22.11 -30.86 9.63
C ARG A 33 21.62 -30.31 10.96
N GLU A 34 22.05 -29.10 11.29
CA GLU A 34 21.34 -28.34 12.29
C GLU A 34 20.02 -27.90 11.65
N PRO A 35 18.87 -28.30 12.21
CA PRO A 35 17.62 -27.75 11.73
C PRO A 35 17.68 -26.23 11.98
N LEU A 36 17.35 -25.44 10.96
CA LEU A 36 17.33 -23.97 11.02
C LEU A 36 16.42 -23.43 12.15
N PHE A 37 15.64 -24.32 12.78
CA PHE A 37 14.87 -24.09 13.99
C PHE A 37 14.98 -25.34 14.87
N GLY A 38 15.21 -25.15 16.18
CA GLY A 38 15.32 -26.25 17.14
C GLY A 38 14.13 -27.20 17.02
N SER A 39 14.38 -28.42 16.55
CA SER A 39 13.41 -29.51 16.55
C SER A 39 13.30 -30.06 17.97
N THR A 40 12.55 -29.37 18.84
CA THR A 40 11.84 -30.08 19.89
C THR A 40 10.60 -30.66 19.22
N ALA A 41 10.59 -31.98 19.02
CA ALA A 41 9.35 -32.71 18.76
C ALA A 41 8.48 -32.68 20.04
N GLY A 42 7.99 -31.50 20.39
CA GLY A 42 6.77 -31.36 21.18
C GLY A 42 5.58 -31.47 20.22
N GLU A 43 4.46 -31.99 20.70
CA GLU A 43 3.19 -31.91 19.96
C GLU A 43 3.03 -30.48 19.43
N VAL A 44 2.98 -30.30 18.11
CA VAL A 44 2.62 -29.01 17.54
C VAL A 44 1.18 -28.81 17.96
N ALA A 45 0.98 -27.96 18.98
CA ALA A 45 -0.35 -27.60 19.45
C ALA A 45 -1.18 -27.23 18.23
N ALA A 46 -2.36 -27.85 18.09
CA ALA A 46 -3.24 -27.56 16.97
C ALA A 46 -3.48 -26.05 16.92
N VAL A 47 -3.20 -25.43 15.78
CA VAL A 47 -3.45 -24.00 15.58
C VAL A 47 -4.96 -23.78 15.79
N PRO A 48 -5.37 -22.87 16.69
CA PRO A 48 -6.79 -22.61 16.93
C PRO A 48 -7.50 -22.26 15.62
N GLU A 49 -8.73 -22.75 15.43
CA GLU A 49 -9.46 -22.52 14.18
C GLU A 49 -9.61 -21.03 13.86
N SER A 50 -9.77 -20.19 14.89
CA SER A 50 -9.88 -18.73 14.78
C SER A 50 -8.69 -18.03 14.11
N HIS A 51 -7.55 -18.71 13.96
CA HIS A 51 -6.36 -18.16 13.30
C HIS A 51 -6.35 -18.36 11.77
N TYR A 52 -7.21 -19.23 11.23
CA TYR A 52 -7.32 -19.48 9.79
C TYR A 52 -8.75 -19.48 9.25
N ARG A 53 -9.75 -19.59 10.13
CA ARG A 53 -11.17 -19.36 9.83
C ARG A 53 -11.50 -17.90 10.09
N LEU A 54 -11.64 -17.13 9.01
CA LEU A 54 -11.98 -15.70 9.08
C LEU A 54 -13.29 -15.45 9.85
N ASP A 55 -14.27 -16.33 9.69
CA ASP A 55 -15.57 -16.26 10.36
C ASP A 55 -15.49 -16.45 11.88
N LEU A 56 -14.40 -17.05 12.38
CA LEU A 56 -14.12 -17.23 13.80
C LEU A 56 -13.06 -16.25 14.32
N HIS A 57 -12.52 -15.38 13.45
CA HIS A 57 -11.47 -14.46 13.85
C HIS A 57 -12.04 -13.41 14.83
N PRO A 58 -11.41 -13.17 16.00
CA PRO A 58 -11.97 -12.29 17.02
C PRO A 58 -12.25 -10.87 16.52
N ALA A 59 -11.39 -10.33 15.65
CA ALA A 59 -11.61 -9.00 15.06
C ALA A 59 -12.81 -8.96 14.11
N TYR A 60 -13.09 -10.05 13.40
CA TYR A 60 -14.26 -10.14 12.53
C TYR A 60 -15.55 -10.22 13.36
N LEU A 61 -15.56 -11.05 14.41
CA LEU A 61 -16.69 -11.14 15.34
C LEU A 61 -16.96 -9.79 16.03
N ASN A 62 -15.93 -9.09 16.49
CA ASN A 62 -16.09 -7.77 17.10
C ASN A 62 -16.58 -6.71 16.10
N LEU A 63 -16.19 -6.80 14.82
CA LEU A 63 -16.73 -5.94 13.78
C LEU A 63 -18.23 -6.20 13.58
N LEU A 64 -18.66 -7.47 13.52
CA LEU A 64 -20.08 -7.81 13.39
C LEU A 64 -20.91 -7.28 14.55
N GLU A 65 -20.40 -7.41 15.77
CA GLU A 65 -21.04 -6.87 16.97
C GLU A 65 -21.22 -5.35 16.88
N ARG A 66 -20.16 -4.61 16.52
CA ARG A 66 -20.22 -3.15 16.30
C ARG A 66 -21.17 -2.76 15.16
N MET A 67 -21.21 -3.55 14.09
CA MET A 67 -22.11 -3.28 12.97
C MET A 67 -23.57 -3.44 13.39
N ALA A 68 -23.89 -4.45 14.21
CA ALA A 68 -25.23 -4.64 14.76
C ALA A 68 -25.65 -3.49 15.71
N GLU A 69 -24.71 -2.93 16.48
CA GLU A 69 -24.96 -1.73 17.31
C GLU A 69 -25.21 -0.46 16.48
N LEU A 70 -24.70 -0.41 15.24
CA LEU A 70 -24.76 0.74 14.33
C LEU A 70 -25.91 0.64 13.32
N GLU A 71 -26.97 -0.11 13.62
CA GLU A 71 -28.22 -0.13 12.85
C GLU A 71 -29.32 0.67 13.55
N PRO A 72 -29.37 2.01 13.39
CA PRO A 72 -30.52 2.77 13.86
C PRO A 72 -31.76 2.37 13.05
N PRO A 73 -32.89 2.01 13.70
CA PRO A 73 -34.14 1.67 13.03
C PRO A 73 -34.61 2.74 12.05
N GLU A 74 -34.27 4.01 12.32
CA GLU A 74 -34.71 5.19 11.58
C GLU A 74 -34.04 5.34 10.21
N ILE A 75 -32.83 4.78 10.05
CA ILE A 75 -32.02 4.90 8.82
C ILE A 75 -32.08 3.61 7.99
N GLY A 76 -32.75 2.57 8.49
CA GLY A 76 -32.93 1.30 7.79
C GLY A 76 -31.61 0.58 7.53
N GLY A 77 -30.81 0.38 8.59
CA GLY A 77 -29.54 -0.36 8.58
C GLY A 77 -28.28 0.50 8.67
N VAL A 78 -27.12 -0.14 8.51
CA VAL A 78 -25.79 0.47 8.64
C VAL A 78 -25.64 1.70 7.71
N PRO A 79 -25.13 2.86 8.20
CA PRO A 79 -24.98 4.07 7.39
C PRO A 79 -23.82 3.98 6.39
N TYR A 80 -22.88 3.05 6.61
CA TYR A 80 -21.74 2.81 5.73
C TYR A 80 -22.14 1.98 4.50
N PHE A 81 -21.38 2.13 3.42
CA PHE A 81 -21.50 1.33 2.20
C PHE A 81 -22.87 1.40 1.50
N ARG A 82 -23.62 2.50 1.68
CA ARG A 82 -24.84 2.75 0.91
C ARG A 82 -24.52 2.85 -0.58
N PHE A 83 -25.33 2.22 -1.41
CA PHE A 83 -25.15 2.24 -2.86
C PHE A 83 -25.69 3.54 -3.45
N HIS A 84 -24.79 4.42 -3.86
CA HIS A 84 -25.11 5.62 -4.63
C HIS A 84 -25.13 5.27 -6.12
N GLN A 85 -26.20 5.66 -6.82
CA GLN A 85 -26.34 5.41 -8.25
C GLN A 85 -25.98 6.64 -9.07
N GLY A 86 -25.24 6.42 -10.16
CA GLY A 86 -24.93 7.45 -11.15
C GLY A 86 -23.81 8.40 -10.73
N LEU A 87 -23.85 9.60 -11.31
CA LEU A 87 -22.83 10.63 -11.11
C LEU A 87 -23.02 11.34 -9.77
N VAL A 88 -21.92 11.62 -9.07
CA VAL A 88 -21.91 12.44 -7.85
C VAL A 88 -22.25 13.90 -8.19
N ARG A 89 -23.35 14.43 -7.63
CA ARG A 89 -23.83 15.80 -7.83
C ARG A 89 -24.26 16.44 -6.49
N ASP A 90 -24.96 17.56 -6.58
CA ASP A 90 -25.77 18.13 -5.48
C ASP A 90 -26.93 17.22 -5.08
N THR A 91 -27.33 16.29 -5.94
CA THR A 91 -28.24 15.18 -5.62
C THR A 91 -27.55 13.82 -5.69
N THR A 92 -28.14 12.82 -5.03
CA THR A 92 -27.76 11.41 -5.13
C THR A 92 -28.98 10.51 -5.09
N ARG A 93 -28.92 9.38 -5.81
CA ARG A 93 -29.96 8.34 -5.76
C ARG A 93 -29.48 7.14 -4.95
N ILE A 94 -30.24 6.76 -3.93
CA ILE A 94 -30.01 5.58 -3.09
C ILE A 94 -31.27 4.72 -3.16
N GLY A 95 -31.13 3.49 -3.66
CA GLY A 95 -32.28 2.66 -4.02
C GLY A 95 -33.13 3.33 -5.10
N GLU A 96 -34.44 3.46 -4.85
CA GLU A 96 -35.38 4.10 -5.77
C GLU A 96 -35.59 5.60 -5.48
N ARG A 97 -34.97 6.13 -4.42
CA ARG A 97 -35.20 7.51 -3.95
C ARG A 97 -34.04 8.43 -4.28
N GLU A 98 -34.37 9.65 -4.65
CA GLU A 98 -33.41 10.75 -4.80
C GLU A 98 -33.34 11.59 -3.51
N TYR A 99 -32.14 12.05 -3.19
CA TYR A 99 -31.81 12.85 -2.01
C TYR A 99 -30.92 14.03 -2.42
N ILE A 100 -31.01 15.13 -1.66
CA ILE A 100 -30.00 16.20 -1.70
C ILE A 100 -28.74 15.68 -0.97
N SER A 101 -27.57 15.81 -1.61
CA SER A 101 -26.31 15.28 -1.10
C SER A 101 -25.44 16.37 -0.47
N TYR A 102 -25.27 16.28 0.85
CA TYR A 102 -24.26 17.04 1.62
C TYR A 102 -23.08 16.16 2.05
N SER A 103 -22.93 14.99 1.42
CA SER A 103 -22.08 13.89 1.90
C SER A 103 -20.91 13.58 0.97
N ASN A 104 -20.59 14.47 0.02
CA ASN A 104 -19.54 14.26 -0.96
C ASN A 104 -18.59 15.46 -1.04
N TYR A 105 -17.40 15.25 -1.61
CA TYR A 105 -16.34 16.25 -1.73
C TYR A 105 -16.27 16.90 -3.13
N ASN A 106 -17.37 16.88 -3.88
CA ASN A 106 -17.43 17.49 -5.22
C ASN A 106 -17.71 19.00 -5.13
N TYR A 107 -16.87 19.72 -4.37
CA TYR A 107 -17.10 21.12 -3.99
C TYR A 107 -17.34 22.06 -5.18
N LEU A 108 -16.67 21.80 -6.31
CA LEU A 108 -16.76 22.62 -7.52
C LEU A 108 -17.72 22.04 -8.58
N GLY A 109 -18.40 20.93 -8.30
CA GLY A 109 -19.30 20.28 -9.26
C GLY A 109 -18.58 19.65 -10.47
N LEU A 110 -17.26 19.45 -10.40
CA LEU A 110 -16.44 19.09 -11.56
C LEU A 110 -16.50 17.60 -11.94
N SER A 111 -16.91 16.71 -11.03
CA SER A 111 -16.99 15.25 -11.29
C SER A 111 -17.71 14.87 -12.59
N GLY A 112 -18.69 15.70 -13.00
CA GLY A 112 -19.54 15.48 -14.17
C GLY A 112 -19.30 16.43 -15.34
N HIS A 113 -18.34 17.34 -15.21
CA HIS A 113 -18.18 18.47 -16.13
C HIS A 113 -17.89 17.99 -17.56
N PRO A 114 -18.61 18.48 -18.60
CA PRO A 114 -18.47 17.99 -19.97
C PRO A 114 -17.03 18.07 -20.51
N ALA A 115 -16.32 19.16 -20.22
CA ALA A 115 -14.93 19.32 -20.65
C ALA A 115 -13.98 18.29 -20.02
N LEU A 116 -14.21 17.91 -18.74
CA LEU A 116 -13.40 16.88 -18.08
C LEU A 116 -13.69 15.49 -18.65
N LYS A 117 -14.96 15.18 -18.94
CA LYS A 117 -15.32 13.92 -19.60
C LYS A 117 -14.65 13.79 -20.98
N ALA A 118 -14.65 14.87 -21.76
CA ALA A 118 -13.98 14.90 -23.07
C ALA A 118 -12.46 14.71 -22.92
N ALA A 119 -11.82 15.39 -21.97
CA ALA A 119 -10.39 15.23 -21.71
C ALA A 119 -10.02 13.81 -21.27
N VAL A 120 -10.82 13.18 -20.40
CA VAL A 120 -10.64 11.79 -19.96
C VAL A 120 -10.79 10.82 -21.13
N ALA A 121 -11.80 11.00 -21.99
CA ALA A 121 -11.98 10.17 -23.18
C ALA A 121 -10.79 10.27 -24.14
N ALA A 122 -10.30 11.48 -24.40
CA ALA A 122 -9.12 11.70 -25.23
C ALA A 122 -7.84 11.07 -24.62
N ALA A 123 -7.68 11.15 -23.30
CA ALA A 123 -6.56 10.51 -22.61
C ALA A 123 -6.65 8.98 -22.69
N LEU A 124 -7.85 8.41 -22.59
CA LEU A 124 -8.09 6.97 -22.76
C LEU A 124 -7.73 6.51 -24.18
N ASP A 125 -8.16 7.24 -25.21
CA ASP A 125 -7.83 6.93 -26.60
C ASP A 125 -6.33 7.01 -26.87
N ARG A 126 -5.63 7.96 -26.24
CA ARG A 126 -4.19 8.18 -26.44
C ARG A 126 -3.29 7.25 -25.64
N TYR A 127 -3.62 7.00 -24.37
CA TYR A 127 -2.73 6.32 -23.41
C TYR A 127 -3.25 4.96 -22.93
N GLY A 128 -4.50 4.61 -23.23
CA GLY A 128 -5.15 3.41 -22.72
C GLY A 128 -5.52 3.51 -21.23
N THR A 129 -5.81 2.37 -20.62
CA THR A 129 -6.30 2.28 -19.24
C THR A 129 -5.19 2.14 -18.20
N SER A 130 -3.95 1.88 -18.61
CA SER A 130 -2.84 1.58 -17.71
C SER A 130 -1.49 1.88 -18.37
N VAL A 131 -0.55 2.39 -17.57
CA VAL A 131 0.86 2.52 -17.95
C VAL A 131 1.68 1.27 -17.63
N SER A 132 1.11 0.33 -16.86
CA SER A 132 1.63 -1.01 -16.54
C SER A 132 3.06 -1.06 -15.98
N ALA A 133 3.52 0.04 -15.38
CA ALA A 133 4.83 0.17 -14.74
C ALA A 133 4.84 1.33 -13.74
N SER A 134 5.81 1.35 -12.83
CA SER A 134 6.07 2.51 -11.97
C SER A 134 6.68 3.67 -12.79
N ARG A 135 6.56 4.91 -12.28
CA ARG A 135 7.11 6.10 -12.97
C ARG A 135 8.60 5.93 -13.29
N ILE A 136 9.40 5.48 -12.31
CA ILE A 136 10.85 5.33 -12.44
C ILE A 136 11.31 4.26 -13.45
N VAL A 137 10.50 3.24 -13.72
CA VAL A 137 10.91 2.14 -14.62
C VAL A 137 10.47 2.41 -16.06
N GLY A 138 9.22 2.84 -16.27
CA GLY A 138 8.68 3.03 -17.62
C GLY A 138 7.21 3.46 -17.68
N GLY A 139 6.62 3.78 -16.53
CA GLY A 139 5.24 4.22 -16.40
C GLY A 139 5.06 5.73 -16.59
N GLU A 140 6.14 6.50 -16.67
CA GLU A 140 6.06 7.94 -16.89
C GLU A 140 5.49 8.28 -18.28
N ARG A 141 4.66 9.32 -18.34
CA ARG A 141 3.97 9.80 -19.55
C ARG A 141 3.95 11.32 -19.55
N PRO A 142 3.92 11.98 -20.72
CA PRO A 142 3.89 13.45 -20.80
C PRO A 142 2.80 14.10 -19.94
N ILE A 143 1.59 13.54 -19.93
CA ILE A 143 0.46 14.06 -19.13
C ILE A 143 0.75 14.14 -17.62
N HIS A 144 1.64 13.30 -17.08
CA HIS A 144 2.04 13.40 -15.68
C HIS A 144 2.93 14.61 -15.43
N VAL A 145 3.88 14.88 -16.32
CA VAL A 145 4.78 16.04 -16.23
C VAL A 145 4.01 17.33 -16.44
N GLU A 146 3.07 17.33 -17.40
CA GLU A 146 2.14 18.45 -17.63
C GLU A 146 1.30 18.75 -16.38
N LEU A 147 0.76 17.71 -15.73
CA LEU A 147 0.03 17.86 -14.46
C LEU A 147 0.93 18.43 -13.35
N GLU A 148 2.13 17.89 -13.19
CA GLU A 148 3.09 18.34 -12.17
C GLU A 148 3.52 19.79 -12.39
N GLY A 149 3.73 20.20 -13.64
CA GLY A 149 3.99 21.60 -14.00
C GLY A 149 2.81 22.52 -13.66
N ALA A 150 1.59 22.15 -14.07
CA ALA A 150 0.39 22.92 -13.78
C ALA A 150 0.11 23.03 -12.26
N LEU A 151 0.38 21.97 -11.50
CA LEU A 151 0.27 21.99 -10.03
C LEU A 151 1.36 22.87 -9.39
N ALA A 152 2.59 22.83 -9.90
CA ALA A 152 3.67 23.66 -9.41
C ALA A 152 3.38 25.15 -9.62
N GLU A 153 2.87 25.51 -10.81
CA GLU A 153 2.41 26.87 -11.13
C GLU A 153 1.23 27.29 -10.24
N LEU A 154 0.23 26.42 -10.05
CA LEU A 154 -0.94 26.71 -9.22
C LEU A 154 -0.57 26.95 -7.74
N LEU A 155 0.37 26.18 -7.22
CA LEU A 155 0.79 26.21 -5.81
C LEU A 155 1.94 27.20 -5.54
N ASP A 156 2.44 27.88 -6.57
CA ASP A 156 3.60 28.78 -6.51
C ASP A 156 4.84 28.10 -5.89
N THR A 157 5.23 26.97 -6.46
CA THR A 157 6.41 26.18 -6.03
C THR A 157 7.31 25.84 -7.23
N GLU A 158 8.59 25.55 -6.95
CA GLU A 158 9.58 25.24 -7.98
C GLU A 158 9.29 23.93 -8.73
N ALA A 159 8.70 22.95 -8.05
CA ALA A 159 8.38 21.63 -8.60
C ALA A 159 7.26 20.95 -7.81
N CYS A 160 6.59 19.99 -8.46
CA CYS A 160 5.55 19.14 -7.86
C CYS A 160 5.78 17.67 -8.23
N LEU A 161 5.34 16.76 -7.37
CA LEU A 161 5.31 15.32 -7.64
C LEU A 161 3.89 14.79 -7.36
N ALA A 162 3.27 14.19 -8.36
CA ALA A 162 1.94 13.62 -8.25
C ALA A 162 1.99 12.15 -7.75
N PHE A 163 1.13 11.83 -6.80
CA PHE A 163 0.93 10.47 -6.29
C PHE A 163 -0.47 9.96 -6.66
N VAL A 164 -0.66 8.64 -6.62
CA VAL A 164 -1.93 7.99 -6.97
C VAL A 164 -3.09 8.31 -6.03
N SER A 165 -2.82 8.81 -4.82
CA SER A 165 -3.83 9.25 -3.86
C SER A 165 -3.24 10.23 -2.85
N GLY A 166 -4.08 11.12 -2.30
CA GLY A 166 -3.66 12.04 -1.23
C GLY A 166 -3.27 11.33 0.08
N HIS A 167 -3.83 10.14 0.35
CA HIS A 167 -3.36 9.31 1.45
C HIS A 167 -1.92 8.86 1.23
N GLY A 168 -1.64 8.30 0.04
CA GLY A 168 -0.29 7.87 -0.35
C GLY A 168 0.72 9.02 -0.33
N THR A 169 0.33 10.21 -0.80
CA THR A 169 1.19 11.41 -0.74
C THR A 169 1.70 11.66 0.67
N ASN A 170 0.81 11.77 1.65
CA ASN A 170 1.20 12.06 3.03
C ASN A 170 2.02 10.94 3.65
N VAL A 171 1.57 9.69 3.50
CA VAL A 171 2.25 8.53 4.10
C VAL A 171 3.67 8.43 3.57
N THR A 172 3.85 8.43 2.25
CA THR A 172 5.16 8.24 1.63
C THR A 172 6.07 9.44 1.87
N THR A 173 5.57 10.66 1.72
CA THR A 173 6.40 11.86 1.87
C THR A 173 6.94 11.99 3.29
N ILE A 174 6.08 11.87 4.30
CA ILE A 174 6.50 12.01 5.70
C ILE A 174 7.42 10.84 6.11
N ALA A 175 7.08 9.61 5.73
CA ALA A 175 7.89 8.45 6.06
C ALA A 175 9.29 8.48 5.41
N HIS A 176 9.42 9.16 4.27
CA HIS A 176 10.69 9.28 3.56
C HIS A 176 11.55 10.44 4.04
N LEU A 177 10.93 11.59 4.36
CA LEU A 177 11.66 12.81 4.74
C LEU A 177 12.21 12.76 6.18
N PHE A 178 11.55 12.03 7.08
CA PHE A 178 11.91 11.99 8.50
C PHE A 178 12.39 10.61 8.93
N GLY A 179 13.21 10.58 9.98
CA GLY A 179 13.78 9.37 10.56
C GLY A 179 13.81 9.37 12.10
N PRO A 180 14.40 8.32 12.73
CA PRO A 180 14.39 8.15 14.19
C PRO A 180 15.06 9.25 15.02
N LYS A 181 15.81 10.16 14.37
CA LYS A 181 16.48 11.30 15.02
C LYS A 181 15.66 12.60 14.94
N ASP A 182 14.53 12.57 14.27
CA ASP A 182 13.68 13.75 14.07
C ASP A 182 12.50 13.79 15.03
N LEU A 183 11.84 14.96 15.09
CA LEU A 183 10.63 15.21 15.85
C LEU A 183 9.52 15.68 14.91
N ILE A 184 8.37 15.01 14.96
CA ILE A 184 7.15 15.41 14.28
C ILE A 184 6.15 15.91 15.33
N LEU A 185 5.85 17.20 15.29
CA LEU A 185 4.74 17.81 16.03
C LEU A 185 3.50 17.80 15.14
N HIS A 186 2.37 17.34 15.66
CA HIS A 186 1.13 17.31 14.87
C HIS A 186 -0.12 17.58 15.70
N ASP A 187 -1.14 18.13 15.06
CA ASP A 187 -2.44 18.32 15.68
C ASP A 187 -3.05 16.95 16.04
N LYS A 188 -3.75 16.87 17.18
CA LYS A 188 -4.41 15.63 17.63
C LYS A 188 -5.46 15.10 16.65
N LEU A 189 -6.09 15.97 15.85
CA LEU A 189 -7.14 15.63 14.88
C LEU A 189 -6.60 15.57 13.44
N VAL A 190 -5.28 15.55 13.25
CA VAL A 190 -4.69 15.45 11.93
C VAL A 190 -5.15 14.18 11.20
N HIS A 191 -5.32 14.30 9.88
CA HIS A 191 -5.80 13.20 9.04
C HIS A 191 -4.94 11.93 9.21
N ASN A 192 -5.58 10.76 9.21
CA ASN A 192 -4.93 9.47 9.48
C ASN A 192 -3.67 9.24 8.61
N SER A 193 -3.66 9.68 7.35
CA SER A 193 -2.49 9.52 6.47
C SER A 193 -1.22 10.20 7.02
N ILE A 194 -1.35 11.33 7.72
CA ILE A 194 -0.22 12.02 8.34
C ILE A 194 0.28 11.24 9.55
N GLN A 195 -0.63 10.73 10.37
CA GLN A 195 -0.28 9.87 11.51
C GLN A 195 0.45 8.61 11.06
N MET A 196 -0.03 7.97 9.99
CA MET A 196 0.61 6.78 9.42
C MET A 196 1.98 7.08 8.82
N GLY A 197 2.14 8.19 8.09
CA GLY A 197 3.45 8.61 7.60
C GLY A 197 4.44 8.88 8.73
N ALA A 198 4.00 9.61 9.77
CA ALA A 198 4.81 9.87 10.95
C ALA A 198 5.14 8.58 11.72
N LEU A 199 4.22 7.60 11.75
CA LEU A 199 4.48 6.29 12.33
C LEU A 199 5.59 5.54 11.59
N LEU A 200 5.48 5.48 10.27
CA LEU A 200 6.43 4.76 9.40
C LEU A 200 7.80 5.43 9.34
N SER A 201 7.89 6.75 9.54
CA SER A 201 9.17 7.47 9.62
C SER A 201 10.07 7.00 10.78
N GLY A 202 9.49 6.43 11.84
CA GLY A 202 10.21 6.12 13.07
C GLY A 202 10.61 7.34 13.91
N ALA A 203 10.30 8.56 13.46
CA ALA A 203 10.55 9.79 14.20
C ALA A 203 9.78 9.82 15.54
N ARG A 204 10.30 10.60 16.49
CA ARG A 204 9.55 10.91 17.72
C ARG A 204 8.32 11.72 17.31
N ARG A 205 7.14 11.35 17.83
CA ARG A 205 5.87 12.06 17.56
C ARG A 205 5.32 12.67 18.83
N ILE A 206 4.90 13.92 18.77
CA ILE A 206 4.19 14.59 19.87
C ILE A 206 2.94 15.25 19.30
N ALA A 207 1.77 14.84 19.82
CA ALA A 207 0.51 15.45 19.47
C ALA A 207 0.23 16.67 20.36
N PHE A 208 -0.17 17.80 19.77
CA PHE A 208 -0.68 18.95 20.51
C PHE A 208 -2.22 19.00 20.45
N ARG A 209 -2.84 19.75 21.38
CA ARG A 209 -4.32 19.86 21.44
C ARG A 209 -4.83 20.53 20.16
N HIS A 210 -6.03 20.16 19.73
CA HIS A 210 -6.53 20.66 18.46
C HIS A 210 -6.59 22.18 18.44
N ASN A 211 -5.98 22.79 17.42
CA ASN A 211 -5.96 24.25 17.21
C ASN A 211 -5.36 25.04 18.40
N ASP A 212 -4.39 24.43 19.11
CA ASP A 212 -3.69 24.97 20.29
C ASP A 212 -2.17 24.76 20.08
N TRP A 213 -1.61 25.56 19.15
CA TRP A 213 -0.22 25.47 18.67
C TRP A 213 0.68 26.54 19.27
#